data_AF-A0A971LID6-F1
#
_entry.id   AF-A0A971LID6-F1
#
_cell.length_a   1.000
_cell.length_b   1.000
_cell.length_c   1.000
_cell.angle_alpha   90.00
_cell.angle_beta   90.00
_cell.angle_gamma   90.00
#
_symmetry.space_group_name_H-M   'P 1'
#
loop_
_entity.id
_entity.type
_entity.pdbx_description
1 polymer ?
#
loop_
_entity_poly.entity_id
_entity_poly.type
_entity_poly.pdbx_seq_one_letter_code
_entity_poly.pdbx_strand_id
1 'polypeptide(L)'
;AEMTPGPIAINTATYVGFKMGGVLGSVIATTGVVAPSFIIVMILAKLVNRFSNSPYLQWALSGVRPVVVGLIASAAWSFGARTLVDLKSWILAGVMLLALAKPKINPILMILASFVLGILFF
;
A
#
# COMPACT_ATOMS: atom_id res chain seq x y z
N ALA A 1 -13.23 -10.98 -0.10
CA ALA A 1 -12.43 -10.52 1.04
C ALA A 1 -11.10 -10.02 0.51
N GLU A 2 -11.01 -8.73 0.16
CA GLU A 2 -9.73 -8.09 -0.12
C GLU A 2 -9.03 -7.86 1.22
N MET A 3 -8.18 -8.82 1.57
CA MET A 3 -7.32 -8.84 2.75
C MET A 3 -5.91 -8.39 2.35
N THR A 4 -5.79 -7.30 1.60
CA THR A 4 -4.58 -6.49 1.64
C THR A 4 -4.74 -5.58 2.87
N PRO A 5 -3.75 -5.51 3.77
CA PRO A 5 -3.87 -4.82 5.07
C PRO A 5 -3.88 -3.28 4.94
N GLY A 6 -4.54 -2.74 3.90
CA GLY A 6 -4.80 -1.32 3.70
C GLY A 6 -6.05 -0.89 4.45
N PRO A 7 -7.25 -0.90 3.85
CA PRO A 7 -8.44 -0.33 4.49
C PRO A 7 -9.23 -1.36 5.31
N ILE A 8 -8.62 -2.39 5.91
CA ILE A 8 -9.40 -3.34 6.75
C ILE A 8 -10.12 -2.58 7.86
N ALA A 9 -9.40 -1.70 8.58
CA ALA A 9 -9.98 -0.89 9.64
C ALA A 9 -11.05 0.10 9.15
N ILE A 10 -10.84 0.71 7.98
CA ILE A 10 -11.77 1.70 7.41
C ILE A 10 -13.03 1.01 6.87
N ASN A 11 -12.88 -0.11 6.17
CA ASN A 11 -13.99 -0.87 5.60
C ASN A 11 -14.82 -1.53 6.71
N THR A 12 -14.18 -2.06 7.76
CA THR A 12 -14.90 -2.61 8.92
C THR A 12 -15.64 -1.51 9.68
N ALA A 13 -15.01 -0.35 9.90
CA ALA A 13 -15.67 0.80 10.53
C ALA A 13 -16.88 1.28 9.71
N THR A 14 -16.72 1.43 8.40
CA THR A 14 -17.80 1.83 7.49
C THR A 14 -18.96 0.83 7.55
N TYR A 15 -18.67 -0.48 7.48
CA TYR A 15 -19.68 -1.53 7.47
C TYR A 15 -20.41 -1.66 8.81
N VAL A 16 -19.67 -1.66 9.92
CA VAL A 16 -20.25 -1.71 11.28
C VAL A 16 -21.08 -0.45 11.55
N GLY A 17 -20.57 0.72 11.16
CA GLY A 17 -21.32 1.98 11.24
C GLY A 17 -22.60 1.96 10.42
N PHE A 18 -22.56 1.39 9.21
CA PHE A 18 -23.75 1.21 8.38
C PHE A 18 -24.79 0.29 9.05
N LYS A 19 -24.34 -0.81 9.65
CA LYS A 19 -25.22 -1.74 10.37
C LYS A 19 -25.87 -1.12 11.61
N MET A 20 -25.16 -0.24 12.32
CA MET A 20 -25.64 0.40 13.55
C MET A 20 -26.55 1.61 13.30
N GLY A 21 -26.23 2.44 12.29
CA GLY A 21 -26.89 3.74 12.10
C GLY A 21 -27.10 4.14 10.65
N GLY A 22 -27.12 3.17 9.73
CA GLY A 22 -27.26 3.42 8.30
C GLY A 22 -26.15 4.32 7.76
N VAL A 23 -26.46 5.13 6.76
CA VAL A 23 -25.47 5.99 6.10
C VAL A 23 -24.78 6.94 7.09
N LEU A 24 -25.52 7.56 8.00
CA LEU A 24 -24.96 8.46 9.01
C LEU A 24 -24.03 7.72 9.98
N GLY A 25 -24.42 6.52 10.42
CA GLY A 25 -23.57 5.68 11.26
C GLY A 25 -22.26 5.30 10.57
N SER A 26 -22.28 5.02 9.26
CA SER A 26 -21.06 4.74 8.50
C SER A 26 -20.12 5.94 8.44
N VAL A 27 -20.63 7.15 8.16
CA VAL A 27 -19.82 8.36 8.12
C VAL A 27 -19.16 8.62 9.47
N ILE A 28 -19.92 8.55 10.56
CA ILE A 28 -19.39 8.80 11.91
C ILE A 28 -18.32 7.77 12.28
N ALA A 29 -18.56 6.48 12.03
CA ALA A 29 -17.61 5.42 12.35
C ALA A 29 -16.31 5.55 11.55
N THR A 30 -16.40 5.83 10.24
CA THR A 30 -15.23 6.01 9.38
C THR A 30 -14.43 7.25 9.78
N THR A 31 -15.11 8.36 10.07
CA THR A 31 -14.44 9.59 10.50
C THR A 31 -13.77 9.41 11.86
N GLY A 32 -14.40 8.66 12.78
CA GLY A 32 -13.83 8.34 14.09
C GLY A 32 -12.55 7.50 14.01
N VAL A 33 -12.45 6.57 13.06
CA VAL A 33 -11.23 5.76 12.86
C VAL A 33 -10.11 6.56 12.17
N VAL A 34 -10.44 7.49 11.27
CA VAL A 34 -9.45 8.29 10.53
C VAL A 34 -8.93 9.48 11.36
N ALA A 35 -9.78 10.08 12.19
CA ALA A 35 -9.45 11.25 13.01
C ALA A 35 -8.16 11.12 13.85
N PRO A 36 -7.90 10.04 14.62
CA PRO A 36 -6.69 9.94 15.42
C PRO A 36 -5.42 9.93 14.56
N SER A 37 -5.41 9.19 13.45
CA SER A 37 -4.28 9.20 12.50
C SER A 37 -4.05 10.58 11.90
N PHE A 38 -5.14 11.28 11.55
CA PHE A 38 -5.06 12.64 11.00
C PHE A 38 -4.47 13.65 12.00
N ILE A 39 -4.89 13.58 13.26
CA ILE A 39 -4.35 14.42 14.34
C ILE A 39 -2.85 14.15 14.54
N ILE A 40 -2.44 12.89 14.60
CA ILE A 40 -1.03 12.50 14.77
C ILE A 40 -0.19 13.03 13.60
N VAL A 41 -0.64 12.86 12.36
CA VAL A 41 0.07 13.35 11.17
C VAL A 41 0.20 14.86 11.19
N MET A 42 -0.84 15.60 11.58
CA MET A 42 -0.76 17.06 11.71
C MET A 42 0.28 17.51 12.74
N ILE A 43 0.30 16.86 13.91
CA ILE A 43 1.27 17.17 14.97
C ILE A 43 2.69 16.89 14.47
N LEU A 44 2.90 15.72 13.85
CA LEU A 44 4.21 15.35 13.29
C LEU A 44 4.64 16.30 12.18
N ALA A 45 3.74 16.71 11.27
CA ALA A 45 4.05 17.66 10.21
C ALA A 45 4.50 19.01 10.77
N LYS A 46 3.84 19.50 11.83
CA LYS A 46 4.22 20.74 12.51
C LYS A 46 5.59 20.61 13.20
N LEU A 47 5.86 19.44 13.81
CA LEU A 47 7.12 19.13 14.46
C LEU A 47 8.26 19.08 13.43
N VAL A 48 8.05 18.38 12.31
CA VAL A 48 9.00 18.31 11.20
C VAL A 48 9.33 19.70 10.70
N ASN A 49 8.31 20.52 10.40
CA ASN A 49 8.53 21.90 9.93
C ASN A 49 9.32 22.75 10.93
N ARG A 50 9.03 22.61 12.23
CA ARG A 50 9.73 23.36 13.29
C ARG A 50 11.19 22.93 13.44
N PHE A 51 11.50 21.65 13.26
CA PHE A 51 12.84 21.08 13.44
C PHE A 51 13.58 20.78 12.12
N SER A 52 13.07 21.29 10.98
CA SER A 52 13.62 21.04 9.62
C SER A 52 15.12 21.32 9.48
N ASN A 53 15.62 22.32 10.22
CA ASN A 53 17.03 22.73 10.20
C ASN A 53 17.90 21.94 11.19
N SER A 54 17.33 21.01 11.96
CA SER A 54 18.10 20.16 12.86
C SER A 54 18.73 18.99 12.08
N PRO A 55 20.06 18.76 12.19
CA PRO A 55 20.73 17.65 11.51
C PRO A 55 20.19 16.28 11.95
N TYR A 56 19.72 16.15 13.19
CA TYR A 56 19.12 14.92 13.71
C TYR A 56 17.85 14.52 12.98
N LEU A 57 16.99 15.49 12.64
CA LEU A 57 15.75 15.22 11.92
C LEU A 57 16.04 14.79 10.48
N GLN A 58 17.02 15.43 9.83
CA GLN A 58 17.43 15.05 8.48
C GLN A 58 17.98 13.63 8.41
N TRP A 59 18.75 13.19 9.41
CA TRP A 59 19.24 11.82 9.53
C TRP A 59 18.11 10.81 9.81
N ALA A 60 17.12 11.18 10.63
CA ALA A 60 15.96 10.33 10.85
C ALA A 60 15.14 10.16 9.56
N LEU A 61 14.89 11.26 8.83
CA LEU A 61 14.14 11.24 7.57
C LEU A 61 14.88 10.53 6.44
N SER A 62 16.22 10.64 6.39
CA SER A 62 17.01 9.91 5.39
C SER A 62 16.94 8.39 5.61
N GLY A 63 16.79 7.92 6.86
CA GLY A 63 16.53 6.52 7.20
C GLY A 63 15.15 6.02 6.78
N VAL A 64 14.16 6.90 6.60
CA VAL A 64 12.80 6.48 6.19
C VAL A 64 12.81 5.90 4.77
N ARG A 65 13.56 6.50 3.83
CA ARG A 65 13.62 6.03 2.44
C ARG A 65 14.02 4.55 2.31
N PRO A 66 15.17 4.09 2.85
CA PRO A 66 15.55 2.68 2.76
C PRO A 66 14.61 1.75 3.52
N VAL A 67 14.01 2.21 4.64
CA VAL A 67 12.99 1.43 5.36
C VAL A 67 11.77 1.19 4.48
N VAL A 68 11.27 2.22 3.78
CA VAL A 68 10.13 2.08 2.86
C VAL A 68 10.46 1.11 1.73
N VAL A 69 11.66 1.18 1.15
CA VAL A 69 12.11 0.22 0.13
C VAL A 69 12.13 -1.21 0.69
N GLY A 70 12.63 -1.41 1.91
CA GLY A 70 12.63 -2.70 2.59
C GLY A 70 11.22 -3.24 2.87
N LEU A 71 10.29 -2.37 3.25
CA LEU A 71 8.88 -2.75 3.46
C LEU A 71 8.20 -3.17 2.15
N ILE A 72 8.42 -2.43 1.06
CA ILE A 72 7.91 -2.79 -0.27
C ILE A 72 8.51 -4.13 -0.72
N ALA A 73 9.83 -4.33 -0.55
CA ALA A 73 10.48 -5.58 -0.88
C ALA A 73 9.95 -6.76 -0.04
N SER A 74 9.71 -6.55 1.26
CA SER A 74 9.12 -7.54 2.15
C SER A 74 7.70 -7.93 1.72
N ALA A 75 6.87 -6.95 1.36
CA ALA A 75 5.54 -7.21 0.81
C ALA A 75 5.63 -8.01 -0.49
N ALA A 76 6.50 -7.59 -1.42
CA ALA A 76 6.73 -8.29 -2.69
C ALA A 76 7.19 -9.74 -2.48
N TRP A 77 8.10 -9.97 -1.52
CA TRP A 77 8.56 -11.31 -1.16
C TRP A 77 7.42 -12.16 -0.57
N SER A 78 6.63 -11.60 0.33
CA SER A 78 5.50 -12.30 0.96
C SER A 78 4.45 -12.74 -0.05
N PHE A 79 4.14 -11.88 -1.04
CA PHE A 79 3.26 -12.24 -2.15
C PHE A 79 3.92 -13.25 -3.09
N GLY A 80 5.17 -12.99 -3.51
CA GLY A 80 5.91 -13.83 -4.44
C GLY A 80 6.11 -15.25 -3.95
N ALA A 81 6.41 -15.44 -2.66
CA ALA A 81 6.56 -16.76 -2.06
C ALA A 81 5.28 -17.60 -2.10
N ARG A 82 4.10 -16.96 -2.21
CA ARG A 82 2.81 -17.64 -2.32
C ARG A 82 2.36 -17.85 -3.77
N THR A 83 2.79 -17.01 -4.70
CA THR A 83 2.33 -17.01 -6.10
C THR A 83 3.32 -17.62 -7.09
N LEU A 84 4.64 -17.58 -6.80
CA LEU A 84 5.70 -18.07 -7.68
C LEU A 84 6.05 -19.54 -7.39
N VAL A 85 5.06 -20.42 -7.51
CA VAL A 85 5.22 -21.87 -7.30
C VAL A 85 5.72 -22.60 -8.54
N ASP A 86 5.23 -22.21 -9.73
CA ASP A 86 5.56 -22.88 -10.99
C ASP A 86 6.63 -22.14 -11.80
N LEU A 87 7.34 -22.89 -12.64
CA LEU A 87 8.32 -22.33 -13.58
C LEU A 87 7.69 -21.29 -14.52
N LYS A 88 6.41 -21.50 -14.89
CA LYS A 88 5.62 -20.54 -15.70
C LYS A 88 5.41 -19.21 -14.97
N SER A 89 5.10 -19.25 -13.67
CA SER A 89 4.92 -18.05 -12.83
C SER A 89 6.22 -17.27 -12.71
N TRP A 90 7.36 -17.96 -12.56
CA TRP A 90 8.68 -17.33 -12.53
C TRP A 90 9.05 -16.65 -13.84
N ILE A 91 8.76 -17.28 -14.99
CA ILE A 91 9.00 -16.70 -16.31
C ILE A 91 8.14 -15.44 -16.51
N LEU A 92 6.85 -15.50 -16.21
CA LEU A 92 5.94 -14.34 -16.31
C LEU A 92 6.38 -13.19 -15.40
N ALA A 93 6.76 -13.48 -14.15
CA ALA A 93 7.27 -12.47 -13.22
C ALA A 93 8.55 -11.80 -13.74
N GLY A 94 9.50 -12.59 -14.28
CA GLY A 94 10.74 -12.05 -14.86
C GLY A 94 10.48 -11.15 -16.07
N VAL A 95 9.59 -11.56 -16.98
CA VAL A 95 9.23 -10.75 -18.16
C VAL A 95 8.57 -9.43 -17.74
N MET A 96 7.64 -9.47 -16.78
CA MET A 96 6.99 -8.26 -16.27
C MET A 96 7.97 -7.35 -15.53
N LEU A 97 8.90 -7.90 -14.76
CA LEU A 97 9.94 -7.11 -14.08
C LEU A 97 10.83 -6.37 -15.08
N LEU A 98 11.27 -7.06 -16.15
CA LEU A 98 12.07 -6.46 -17.22
C LEU A 98 11.30 -5.41 -18.03
N ALA A 99 10.00 -5.63 -18.25
CA ALA A 99 9.14 -4.65 -18.87
C ALA A 99 9.00 -3.39 -18.00
N LEU A 100 8.89 -3.54 -16.68
CA LEU A 100 8.76 -2.41 -15.75
C LEU A 100 10.04 -1.55 -15.69
N ALA A 101 11.21 -2.18 -15.89
CA ALA A 101 12.48 -1.47 -15.97
C ALA A 101 12.55 -0.52 -17.19
N LYS A 102 11.65 -0.66 -18.17
CA LYS A 102 11.55 0.27 -19.31
C LYS A 102 10.69 1.48 -18.90
N PRO A 103 11.25 2.71 -18.88
CA PRO A 103 10.58 3.89 -18.32
C PRO A 103 9.35 4.39 -19.10
N LYS A 104 9.01 3.76 -20.23
CA LYS A 104 7.91 4.19 -21.11
C LYS A 104 6.62 3.38 -20.94
N ILE A 105 6.61 2.35 -20.10
CA ILE A 105 5.44 1.48 -19.94
C ILE A 105 4.59 1.96 -18.77
N ASN A 106 3.29 2.17 -19.02
CA ASN A 106 2.35 2.56 -17.98
C ASN A 106 2.08 1.37 -17.04
N PRO A 107 2.31 1.50 -15.72
CA PRO A 107 2.04 0.44 -14.74
C PRO A 107 0.62 -0.09 -14.78
N ILE A 108 -0.37 0.75 -15.10
CA ILE A 108 -1.78 0.34 -15.22
C ILE A 108 -1.93 -0.71 -16.33
N LEU A 109 -1.25 -0.48 -17.46
CA LEU A 109 -1.30 -1.37 -18.62
C LEU A 109 -0.59 -2.69 -18.32
N MET A 110 0.46 -2.67 -17.50
CA MET A 110 1.12 -3.89 -17.01
C MET A 110 0.24 -4.72 -16.07
N ILE A 111 -0.53 -4.06 -15.19
CA ILE A 111 -1.49 -4.75 -14.31
C ILE A 111 -2.55 -5.45 -15.15
N LEU A 112 -3.12 -4.77 -16.15
CA LEU A 112 -4.11 -5.35 -17.05
C LEU A 112 -3.53 -6.51 -17.87
N ALA A 113 -2.33 -6.35 -18.42
CA ALA A 113 -1.65 -7.42 -19.16
C ALA A 113 -1.38 -8.64 -18.28
N SER A 114 -0.92 -8.43 -17.05
CA SER A 114 -0.68 -9.51 -16.08
C SER A 114 -1.97 -10.25 -15.70
N PHE A 115 -3.09 -9.52 -15.57
CA PHE A 115 -4.41 -10.11 -15.33
C PHE A 115 -4.88 -11.00 -16.48
N VAL A 116 -4.80 -10.51 -17.73
CA VAL A 116 -5.20 -11.27 -18.91
C VAL A 116 -4.31 -12.50 -19.11
N LEU A 117 -2.99 -12.35 -18.96
CA LEU A 117 -2.05 -13.48 -19.01
C LEU A 117 -2.31 -14.48 -17.89
N GLY A 118 -2.68 -14.01 -16.69
CA GLY A 118 -3.10 -14.87 -15.59
C GLY A 118 -4.24 -15.80 -15.99
N ILE A 119 -5.35 -15.26 -16.51
CA ILE A 119 -6.54 -16.03 -16.91
C ILE A 119 -6.25 -17.01 -18.06
N LEU A 120 -5.34 -16.66 -18.97
CA LEU A 120 -5.05 -17.50 -20.14
C LEU A 120 -4.13 -18.68 -19.81
N PHE A 121 -3.24 -18.52 -18.82
CA PHE A 121 -2.20 -19.50 -18.50
C PHE A 121 -2.46 -20.29 -17.19
N PHE A 122 -3.36 -19.82 -16.33
CA PHE A 122 -3.75 -20.41 -15.04
C PHE A 122 -5.27 -20.46 -14.89
#